data_AF-A0A3A8R7W4-F1
#
_entry.id   AF-A0A3A8R7W4-F1
#
_cell.length_a   1.000
_cell.length_b   1.000
_cell.length_c   1.000
_cell.angle_alpha   90.00
_cell.angle_beta   90.00
_cell.angle_gamma   90.00
#
_symmetry.space_group_name_H-M   'P 1'
#
loop_
_entity.id
_entity.type
_entity.pdbx_description
1 polymer ?
#
loop_
_entity_poly.entity_id
_entity_poly.type
_entity_poly.pdbx_seq_one_letter_code
_entity_poly.pdbx_strand_id
1 'polypeptide(L)'
;MAVPYWAWLNSIPAVSRIIVGCRTEPAVKFPWPLLEEDLPLAHCLFTTQEVLITPYVVPTHRLPSLPDAKRRLFLSATLVDDSVLVRDFDVTPDAALRPLQPKVLGDIGERLILAPTLVHRELKREQLLPIIKGIAADGYNVVVLVPSAKASEFWKANGADVPQKDAGVQQAVENLHKTRGNIVALVNRYDGIDLPDDACRLLVIDGLPMGGLSFEQHQMSVRRGSTQLLGAQAQRVEQGLGRGVRSGSDYCAILLLGTDLAEFAASPTRRDLFSVETAMQLELGAELAEALRKDKGNPLAGIRATLDYSLKQNADWRQLHRERLSSVAPKQAGNPDAVAIVSIERQATKDFRANDISSAAEKLRTFIPGPQGPQHDIDKGWYLQLLASFEHRLDPNRAQETQKRAHSLNSEAFKPIGGVVYPKLQGRTGVQPQRFLQALQRRSRDYRSIPVEIETLLSNLTFGTRAHTFEQRLQDLVIWLGDQAQRPDWEFGVGPDVLWEMAGEHFLIIEAKSEVQTTREAISKTEAGQLGQHIAWFKQQYGERPLTAVLVHPASRFDTDAFAPEGTMILNTERLAALHEAVRKFSVAVTEKAPDMWTIEEIGNLLAAHNLSSGLFRTTFLRRPAPQQPRT
;
A
#
# COMPACT_ATOMS: atom_id res chain seq x y z
N MET A 1 -0.69 -14.87 8.38
CA MET A 1 0.41 -14.91 9.37
C MET A 1 1.58 -15.66 8.76
N ALA A 2 2.77 -15.05 8.69
CA ALA A 2 3.97 -15.72 8.21
C ALA A 2 4.66 -16.48 9.35
N VAL A 3 5.20 -17.66 9.06
CA VAL A 3 5.95 -18.46 10.02
C VAL A 3 7.40 -17.94 10.11
N PRO A 4 7.93 -17.63 11.30
CA PRO A 4 9.31 -17.21 11.44
C PRO A 4 10.31 -18.23 10.91
N TYR A 5 11.40 -17.77 10.29
CA TYR A 5 12.35 -18.65 9.60
C TYR A 5 12.94 -19.72 10.52
N TRP A 6 13.19 -19.42 11.80
CA TRP A 6 13.74 -20.40 12.75
C TRP A 6 12.75 -21.51 13.06
N ALA A 7 11.47 -21.16 13.24
CA ALA A 7 10.42 -22.15 13.48
C ALA A 7 10.20 -23.03 12.24
N TRP A 8 10.24 -22.43 11.05
CA TRP A 8 10.16 -23.13 9.78
C TRP A 8 11.34 -24.09 9.58
N LEU A 9 12.58 -23.59 9.61
CA LEU A 9 13.79 -24.37 9.37
C LEU A 9 13.93 -25.55 10.34
N ASN A 10 13.62 -25.35 11.62
CA ASN A 10 13.66 -26.42 12.63
C ASN A 10 12.55 -27.48 12.45
N SER A 11 11.46 -27.13 11.75
CA SER A 11 10.31 -28.02 11.56
C SER A 11 10.31 -28.74 10.21
N ILE A 12 11.27 -28.47 9.31
CA ILE A 12 11.33 -29.07 7.97
C ILE A 12 11.16 -30.60 7.99
N PRO A 13 11.86 -31.38 8.84
CA PRO A 13 11.69 -32.84 8.85
C PRO A 13 10.26 -33.30 9.18
N ALA A 14 9.58 -32.59 10.09
CA ALA A 14 8.20 -32.89 10.45
C ALA A 14 7.24 -32.50 9.32
N VAL A 15 7.43 -31.31 8.75
CA VAL A 15 6.63 -30.79 7.63
C VAL A 15 6.75 -31.70 6.40
N SER A 16 7.96 -32.12 6.03
CA SER A 16 8.18 -33.02 4.89
C SER A 16 7.42 -34.35 5.06
N ARG A 17 7.39 -34.94 6.26
CA ARG A 17 6.62 -36.17 6.51
C ARG A 17 5.12 -35.97 6.32
N ILE A 18 4.58 -34.83 6.76
CA ILE A 18 3.17 -34.48 6.58
C ILE A 18 2.86 -34.33 5.08
N ILE A 19 3.68 -33.57 4.34
CA ILE A 19 3.45 -33.32 2.92
C ILE A 19 3.54 -34.60 2.10
N VAL A 20 4.54 -35.45 2.36
CA VAL A 20 4.69 -36.76 1.69
C VAL A 20 3.48 -37.66 1.97
N GLY A 21 2.91 -37.59 3.19
CA GLY A 21 1.66 -38.28 3.53
C GLY A 21 0.46 -37.86 2.66
N CYS A 22 0.48 -36.64 2.14
CA CYS A 22 -0.57 -36.06 1.29
C CYS A 22 -0.19 -36.02 -0.21
N ARG A 23 0.82 -36.78 -0.66
CA ARG A 23 1.36 -36.69 -2.04
C ARG A 23 0.36 -36.92 -3.17
N THR A 24 -0.77 -37.56 -2.90
CA THR A 24 -1.82 -37.83 -3.89
C THR A 24 -2.77 -36.65 -4.07
N GLU A 25 -2.81 -35.72 -3.12
CA GLU A 25 -3.65 -34.53 -3.21
C GLU A 25 -3.19 -33.65 -4.37
N PRO A 26 -4.09 -33.15 -5.24
CA PRO A 26 -3.71 -32.32 -6.39
C PRO A 26 -2.85 -31.10 -6.01
N ALA A 27 -3.11 -30.50 -4.85
CA ALA A 27 -2.37 -29.37 -4.31
C ALA A 27 -0.90 -29.70 -3.97
N VAL A 28 -0.56 -30.99 -3.77
CA VAL A 28 0.79 -31.46 -3.42
C VAL A 28 1.43 -32.22 -4.59
N LYS A 29 0.66 -33.06 -5.28
CA LYS A 29 1.14 -33.99 -6.30
C LYS A 29 2.04 -33.37 -7.36
N PHE A 30 1.67 -32.18 -7.85
CA PHE A 30 2.42 -31.49 -8.90
C PHE A 30 3.45 -30.49 -8.37
N PRO A 31 3.16 -29.68 -7.32
CA PRO A 31 4.14 -28.73 -6.82
C PRO A 31 5.27 -29.37 -6.01
N TRP A 32 5.03 -30.49 -5.32
CA TRP A 32 6.00 -31.07 -4.39
C TRP A 32 7.36 -31.42 -5.02
N PRO A 33 7.43 -32.11 -6.19
CA PRO A 33 8.71 -32.39 -6.85
C PRO A 33 9.50 -31.12 -7.23
N LEU A 34 8.85 -29.96 -7.33
CA LEU A 34 9.51 -28.68 -7.62
C LEU A 34 9.99 -27.97 -6.35
N LEU A 35 9.53 -28.38 -5.17
CA LEU A 35 9.72 -27.65 -3.91
C LEU A 35 10.52 -28.43 -2.86
N GLU A 36 10.55 -29.75 -2.90
CA GLU A 36 11.06 -30.60 -1.82
C GLU A 36 12.52 -30.30 -1.40
N GLU A 37 13.38 -29.99 -2.37
CA GLU A 37 14.79 -29.60 -2.13
C GLU A 37 14.94 -28.12 -1.73
N ASP A 38 13.96 -27.29 -2.04
CA ASP A 38 13.93 -25.85 -1.80
C ASP A 38 13.19 -25.45 -0.53
N LEU A 39 12.64 -26.39 0.24
CA LEU A 39 11.98 -26.10 1.53
C LEU A 39 12.80 -25.20 2.46
N PRO A 40 14.13 -25.33 2.56
CA PRO A 40 14.94 -24.39 3.35
C PRO A 40 14.89 -22.93 2.93
N LEU A 41 14.57 -22.66 1.67
CA LEU A 41 14.43 -21.34 1.07
C LEU A 41 12.96 -20.98 0.84
N ALA A 42 12.04 -21.80 1.36
CA ALA A 42 10.61 -21.55 1.26
C ALA A 42 10.09 -20.75 2.45
N HIS A 43 9.02 -20.01 2.20
CA HIS A 43 8.21 -19.36 3.22
C HIS A 43 6.93 -20.15 3.44
N CYS A 44 6.50 -20.19 4.69
CA CYS A 44 5.21 -20.74 5.08
C CYS A 44 4.31 -19.63 5.61
N LEU A 45 3.08 -19.56 5.11
CA LEU A 45 2.07 -18.59 5.53
C LEU A 45 0.74 -19.29 5.84
N PHE A 46 0.15 -18.93 6.97
CA PHE A 46 -1.22 -19.31 7.32
C PHE A 46 -2.18 -18.18 6.94
N THR A 47 -3.20 -18.50 6.16
CA THR A 47 -4.34 -17.62 5.89
C THR A 47 -5.60 -18.20 6.52
N THR A 48 -6.74 -17.51 6.41
CA THR A 48 -8.04 -18.04 6.84
C THR A 48 -8.54 -19.16 5.94
N GLN A 49 -7.93 -19.37 4.77
CA GLN A 49 -8.40 -20.31 3.74
C GLN A 49 -7.38 -21.40 3.41
N GLU A 50 -6.09 -21.16 3.61
CA GLU A 50 -5.02 -22.07 3.16
C GLU A 50 -3.75 -21.95 4.02
N VAL A 51 -2.91 -22.99 3.92
CA VAL A 51 -1.49 -22.95 4.29
C VAL A 51 -0.68 -22.88 3.01
N LEU A 52 -0.02 -21.75 2.76
CA LEU A 52 0.80 -21.53 1.58
C LEU A 52 2.28 -21.82 1.89
N ILE A 53 2.89 -22.72 1.13
CA ILE A 53 4.34 -22.92 1.13
C ILE A 53 4.86 -22.50 -0.25
N THR A 54 5.72 -21.49 -0.31
CA THR A 54 6.22 -20.91 -1.56
C THR A 54 7.73 -20.68 -1.49
N PRO A 55 8.50 -20.95 -2.55
CA PRO A 55 9.93 -20.64 -2.57
C PRO A 55 10.16 -19.12 -2.55
N TYR A 56 11.27 -18.67 -1.96
CA TYR A 56 11.68 -17.25 -1.99
C TYR A 56 11.98 -16.76 -3.41
N VAL A 57 12.65 -17.60 -4.19
CA VAL A 57 12.99 -17.39 -5.60
C VAL A 57 12.61 -18.65 -6.37
N VAL A 58 11.96 -18.47 -7.53
CA VAL A 58 11.48 -19.58 -8.36
C VAL A 58 12.64 -20.55 -8.68
N PRO A 59 12.48 -21.86 -8.38
CA PRO A 59 13.54 -22.86 -8.54
C PRO A 59 13.63 -23.35 -9.99
N THR A 60 13.99 -22.46 -10.92
CA THR A 60 14.02 -22.76 -12.36
C THR A 60 14.99 -23.87 -12.75
N HIS A 61 15.97 -24.20 -11.90
CA HIS A 61 16.88 -25.33 -12.09
C HIS A 61 16.15 -26.69 -12.04
N ARG A 62 14.97 -26.77 -11.43
CA ARG A 62 14.11 -27.97 -11.41
C ARG A 62 13.37 -28.22 -12.73
N LEU A 63 13.44 -27.28 -13.68
CA LEU A 63 12.79 -27.37 -14.99
C LEU A 63 13.87 -27.46 -16.07
N PRO A 64 14.38 -28.66 -16.44
CA PRO A 64 15.54 -28.82 -17.32
C PRO A 64 15.44 -28.06 -18.65
N SER A 65 14.22 -27.89 -19.17
CA SER A 65 13.95 -27.09 -20.37
C SER A 65 14.35 -25.61 -20.28
N LEU A 66 14.62 -25.07 -19.09
CA LEU A 66 15.11 -23.71 -18.89
C LEU A 66 16.64 -23.62 -18.89
N PRO A 67 17.40 -24.25 -17.96
CA PRO A 67 18.86 -24.13 -17.92
C PRO A 67 19.54 -24.84 -19.11
N ASP A 68 18.99 -25.92 -19.64
CA ASP A 68 19.61 -26.68 -20.74
C ASP A 68 19.33 -26.08 -22.13
N ALA A 69 18.47 -25.07 -22.19
CA ALA A 69 18.13 -24.41 -23.45
C ALA A 69 19.32 -23.61 -23.99
N LYS A 70 19.71 -23.90 -25.24
CA LYS A 70 20.78 -23.17 -25.94
C LYS A 70 20.48 -21.67 -26.11
N ARG A 71 19.20 -21.31 -26.25
CA ARG A 71 18.71 -19.94 -26.36
C ARG A 71 17.35 -19.83 -25.67
N ARG A 72 17.15 -18.76 -24.91
CA ARG A 72 15.88 -18.43 -24.24
C ARG A 72 15.39 -17.09 -24.78
N LEU A 73 14.16 -17.05 -25.27
CA LEU A 73 13.50 -15.83 -25.74
C LEU A 73 12.30 -15.55 -24.83
N PHE A 74 12.34 -14.42 -24.13
CA PHE A 74 11.24 -13.96 -23.29
C PHE A 74 10.56 -12.81 -24.03
N LEU A 75 9.30 -13.02 -24.42
CA LEU A 75 8.48 -12.01 -25.07
C LEU A 75 7.40 -11.55 -24.10
N SER A 76 7.21 -10.24 -24.00
CA SER A 76 6.14 -9.64 -23.21
C SER A 76 5.66 -8.37 -23.91
N ALA A 77 4.36 -8.11 -23.81
CA ALA A 77 3.75 -6.89 -24.33
C ALA A 77 4.02 -5.68 -23.44
N THR A 78 4.34 -5.90 -22.16
CA THR A 78 4.52 -4.84 -21.15
C THR A 78 5.66 -5.21 -20.20
N LEU A 79 6.88 -4.85 -20.58
CA LEU A 79 8.09 -5.01 -19.76
C LEU A 79 8.45 -3.64 -19.17
N VAL A 80 7.85 -3.35 -18.01
CA VAL A 80 8.10 -2.11 -17.26
C VAL A 80 9.26 -2.29 -16.29
N ASP A 81 9.43 -3.50 -15.73
CA ASP A 81 10.56 -3.88 -14.89
C ASP A 81 11.10 -5.27 -15.27
N ASP A 82 12.22 -5.28 -16.00
CA ASP A 82 12.89 -6.49 -16.48
C ASP A 82 13.69 -7.20 -15.37
N SER A 83 13.83 -6.57 -14.21
CA SER A 83 14.60 -7.13 -13.08
C SER A 83 13.97 -8.44 -12.56
N VAL A 84 12.64 -8.57 -12.63
CA VAL A 84 11.93 -9.81 -12.28
C VAL A 84 12.43 -11.00 -13.11
N LEU A 85 12.80 -10.80 -14.38
CA LEU A 85 13.34 -11.87 -15.23
C LEU A 85 14.70 -12.37 -14.73
N VAL A 86 15.52 -11.49 -14.16
CA VAL A 86 16.80 -11.86 -13.54
C VAL A 86 16.54 -12.69 -12.28
N ARG A 87 15.63 -12.22 -11.43
CA ARG A 87 15.27 -12.86 -10.15
C ARG A 87 14.65 -14.25 -10.34
N ASP A 88 13.62 -14.34 -11.16
CA ASP A 88 12.76 -15.53 -11.18
C ASP A 88 13.13 -16.47 -12.34
N PHE A 89 13.58 -15.94 -13.47
CA PHE A 89 13.84 -16.73 -14.69
C PHE A 89 15.33 -16.95 -14.99
N ASP A 90 16.23 -16.43 -14.16
CA ASP A 90 17.68 -16.54 -14.36
C ASP A 90 18.16 -15.93 -15.68
N VAL A 91 17.56 -14.81 -16.07
CA VAL A 91 18.03 -14.00 -17.19
C VAL A 91 19.30 -13.26 -16.77
N THR A 92 20.24 -13.09 -17.70
CA THR A 92 21.48 -12.35 -17.40
C THR A 92 21.15 -10.86 -17.15
N PRO A 93 21.81 -10.19 -16.18
CA PRO A 93 21.60 -8.76 -15.92
C PRO A 93 21.73 -7.90 -17.18
N ASP A 94 22.70 -8.26 -18.03
CA ASP A 94 22.95 -7.59 -19.30
C ASP A 94 21.78 -7.64 -20.28
N ALA A 95 21.10 -8.79 -20.38
CA ALA A 95 19.94 -8.95 -21.25
C ALA A 95 18.71 -8.20 -20.72
N ALA A 96 18.56 -8.10 -19.39
CA ALA A 96 17.51 -7.31 -18.76
C ALA A 96 17.74 -5.79 -18.87
N LEU A 97 19.00 -5.35 -18.93
CA LEU A 97 19.34 -3.93 -19.14
C LEU A 97 19.30 -3.52 -20.61
N ARG A 98 19.37 -4.48 -21.53
CA ARG A 98 19.41 -4.24 -22.98
C ARG A 98 18.46 -5.16 -23.72
N PRO A 99 17.14 -5.09 -23.45
CA PRO A 99 16.15 -5.90 -24.17
C PRO A 99 16.11 -5.51 -25.65
N LEU A 100 15.73 -6.46 -26.49
CA LEU A 100 15.41 -6.18 -27.89
C LEU A 100 14.10 -5.39 -27.95
N GLN A 101 14.17 -4.15 -28.43
CA GLN A 101 13.00 -3.28 -28.56
C GLN A 101 12.64 -3.05 -30.04
N PRO A 102 11.35 -3.02 -30.39
CA PRO A 102 10.92 -2.59 -31.71
C PRO A 102 11.28 -1.11 -31.94
N LYS A 103 11.62 -0.75 -33.19
CA LYS A 103 12.03 0.63 -33.55
C LYS A 103 10.90 1.66 -33.48
N VAL A 104 9.65 1.21 -33.46
CA VAL A 104 8.47 2.07 -33.35
C VAL A 104 7.83 1.81 -32.00
N LEU A 105 7.86 2.82 -31.14
CA LEU A 105 7.06 2.85 -29.92
C LEU A 105 5.63 3.27 -30.30
N GLY A 106 4.70 2.34 -30.09
CA GLY A 106 3.32 2.64 -29.72
C GLY A 106 2.33 3.03 -30.82
N ASP A 107 1.57 2.05 -31.29
CA ASP A 107 0.17 2.23 -31.71
C ASP A 107 -0.71 2.26 -30.44
N ILE A 108 -0.49 3.26 -29.56
CA ILE A 108 -1.19 3.37 -28.26
C ILE A 108 -2.43 4.23 -28.44
N GLY A 109 -3.61 3.66 -28.19
CA GLY A 109 -4.87 4.37 -28.37
C GLY A 109 -5.16 5.38 -27.27
N GLU A 110 -6.28 6.06 -27.45
CA GLU A 110 -6.69 7.18 -26.62
C GLU A 110 -7.29 6.71 -25.30
N ARG A 111 -6.64 7.06 -24.17
CA ARG A 111 -7.20 6.85 -22.83
C ARG A 111 -7.44 8.19 -22.16
N LEU A 112 -8.70 8.50 -21.89
CA LEU A 112 -9.06 9.56 -20.96
C LEU A 112 -9.05 8.98 -19.56
N ILE A 113 -8.03 9.24 -18.76
CA ILE A 113 -7.92 8.73 -17.39
C ILE A 113 -8.33 9.84 -16.41
N LEU A 114 -9.31 9.59 -15.56
CA LEU A 114 -9.75 10.56 -14.56
C LEU A 114 -9.89 9.90 -13.19
N ALA A 115 -9.29 10.52 -12.17
CA ALA A 115 -9.47 10.16 -10.77
C ALA A 115 -10.45 11.15 -10.11
N PRO A 116 -11.71 10.77 -9.84
CA PRO A 116 -12.74 11.68 -9.33
C PRO A 116 -12.39 12.34 -8.00
N THR A 117 -11.66 11.64 -7.14
CA THR A 117 -11.18 12.18 -5.86
C THR A 117 -10.23 13.37 -6.03
N LEU A 118 -9.54 13.48 -7.18
CA LEU A 118 -8.73 14.66 -7.52
C LEU A 118 -9.60 15.86 -7.92
N VAL A 119 -10.77 15.61 -8.51
CA VAL A 119 -11.75 16.67 -8.84
C VAL A 119 -12.39 17.19 -7.56
N HIS A 120 -12.92 16.28 -6.74
CA HIS A 120 -13.51 16.62 -5.45
C HIS A 120 -13.37 15.46 -4.47
N ARG A 121 -12.75 15.71 -3.31
CA ARG A 121 -12.35 14.70 -2.32
C ARG A 121 -13.48 13.81 -1.78
N GLU A 122 -14.70 14.33 -1.74
CA GLU A 122 -15.86 13.57 -1.23
C GLU A 122 -16.46 12.60 -2.26
N LEU A 123 -16.00 12.66 -3.52
CA LEU A 123 -16.49 11.78 -4.57
C LEU A 123 -15.94 10.37 -4.37
N LYS A 124 -16.86 9.46 -4.02
CA LYS A 124 -16.63 8.04 -3.87
C LYS A 124 -17.49 7.26 -4.88
N ARG A 125 -17.38 5.93 -4.83
CA ARG A 125 -18.08 5.02 -5.74
C ARG A 125 -19.60 5.20 -5.71
N GLU A 126 -20.16 5.54 -4.55
CA GLU A 126 -21.60 5.74 -4.35
C GLU A 126 -22.12 6.94 -5.16
N GLN A 127 -21.40 8.07 -5.14
CA GLN A 127 -21.78 9.28 -5.87
C GLN A 127 -21.59 9.14 -7.38
N LEU A 128 -20.68 8.27 -7.83
CA LEU A 128 -20.39 8.07 -9.25
C LEU A 128 -21.27 7.01 -9.91
N LEU A 129 -21.88 6.12 -9.13
CA LEU A 129 -22.72 5.05 -9.64
C LEU A 129 -23.82 5.54 -10.63
N PRO A 130 -24.52 6.66 -10.40
CA PRO A 130 -25.50 7.18 -11.37
C PRO A 130 -24.87 7.56 -12.72
N ILE A 131 -23.66 8.15 -12.73
CA ILE A 131 -22.94 8.51 -13.95
C ILE A 131 -22.60 7.24 -14.74
N ILE A 132 -22.07 6.24 -14.03
CA ILE A 132 -21.63 4.96 -14.60
C ILE A 132 -22.82 4.19 -15.19
N LYS A 133 -23.95 4.14 -14.46
CA LYS A 133 -25.21 3.57 -14.98
C LYS A 133 -25.77 4.35 -16.16
N GLY A 134 -25.64 5.68 -16.15
CA GLY A 134 -26.02 6.52 -17.27
C GLY A 134 -25.24 6.18 -18.54
N ILE A 135 -23.91 6.04 -18.43
CA ILE A 135 -23.05 5.66 -19.58
C ILE A 135 -23.43 4.28 -20.12
N ALA A 136 -23.74 3.32 -19.24
CA ALA A 136 -24.27 2.02 -19.65
C ALA A 136 -25.63 2.16 -20.39
N ALA A 137 -26.54 2.98 -19.87
CA ALA A 137 -27.83 3.23 -20.50
C ALA A 137 -27.73 3.93 -21.87
N ASP A 138 -26.66 4.71 -22.10
CA ASP A 138 -26.34 5.32 -23.40
C ASP A 138 -25.79 4.30 -24.43
N GLY A 139 -25.67 3.03 -24.05
CA GLY A 139 -25.27 1.93 -24.94
C GLY A 139 -23.77 1.61 -24.92
N TYR A 140 -23.01 2.15 -23.96
CA TYR A 140 -21.59 1.82 -23.79
C TYR A 140 -21.42 0.67 -22.81
N ASN A 141 -20.57 -0.31 -23.14
CA ASN A 141 -20.18 -1.32 -22.17
C ASN A 141 -19.23 -0.74 -21.12
N VAL A 142 -19.52 -1.07 -19.86
CA VAL A 142 -18.75 -0.68 -18.69
C VAL A 142 -18.13 -1.93 -18.06
N VAL A 143 -16.82 -1.91 -17.90
CA VAL A 143 -16.09 -2.95 -17.15
C VAL A 143 -15.51 -2.35 -15.88
N VAL A 144 -15.71 -3.02 -14.76
CA VAL A 144 -15.19 -2.62 -13.45
C VAL A 144 -14.14 -3.63 -13.00
N LEU A 145 -12.90 -3.21 -12.80
CA LEU A 145 -11.86 -4.04 -12.18
C LEU A 145 -11.82 -3.76 -10.67
N VAL A 146 -11.94 -4.81 -9.87
CA VAL A 146 -11.89 -4.72 -8.40
C VAL A 146 -10.82 -5.66 -7.82
N PRO A 147 -10.16 -5.28 -6.70
CA PRO A 147 -9.01 -6.04 -6.18
C PRO A 147 -9.42 -7.32 -5.42
N SER A 148 -10.69 -7.47 -5.03
CA SER A 148 -11.13 -8.60 -4.22
C SER A 148 -12.61 -8.91 -4.38
N ALA A 149 -13.00 -10.13 -3.98
CA ALA A 149 -14.40 -10.54 -3.94
C ALA A 149 -15.24 -9.61 -3.05
N LYS A 150 -14.71 -9.21 -1.89
CA LYS A 150 -15.36 -8.24 -0.99
C LYS A 150 -15.62 -6.90 -1.69
N ALA A 151 -14.66 -6.39 -2.47
CA ALA A 151 -14.84 -5.15 -3.21
C ALA A 151 -15.88 -5.25 -4.33
N SER A 152 -16.14 -6.46 -4.86
CA SER A 152 -17.17 -6.70 -5.89
C SER A 152 -18.61 -6.66 -5.35
N GLU A 153 -18.81 -6.85 -4.04
CA GLU A 153 -20.14 -6.92 -3.42
C GLU A 153 -20.95 -5.64 -3.64
N PHE A 154 -20.29 -4.47 -3.59
CA PHE A 154 -20.92 -3.19 -3.90
C PHE A 154 -21.50 -3.16 -5.32
N TRP A 155 -20.74 -3.62 -6.31
CA TRP A 155 -21.15 -3.63 -7.71
C TRP A 155 -22.27 -4.62 -7.96
N LYS A 156 -22.16 -5.82 -7.38
CA LYS A 156 -23.21 -6.85 -7.44
C LYS A 156 -24.53 -6.35 -6.84
N ALA A 157 -24.49 -5.73 -5.67
CA ALA A 157 -25.67 -5.15 -5.02
C ALA A 157 -26.33 -4.04 -5.85
N ASN A 158 -25.57 -3.41 -6.74
CA ASN A 158 -26.03 -2.31 -7.59
C ASN A 158 -26.33 -2.73 -9.04
N GLY A 159 -26.40 -4.02 -9.32
CA GLY A 159 -26.88 -4.57 -10.59
C GLY A 159 -25.81 -4.85 -11.65
N ALA A 160 -24.53 -4.84 -11.29
CA ALA A 160 -23.48 -5.33 -12.17
C ALA A 160 -23.45 -6.87 -12.20
N ASP A 161 -23.13 -7.46 -13.36
CA ASP A 161 -22.77 -8.87 -13.43
C ASP A 161 -21.39 -9.08 -12.81
N VAL A 162 -21.25 -10.09 -11.96
CA VAL A 162 -19.99 -10.41 -11.27
C VAL A 162 -19.66 -11.88 -11.51
N PRO A 163 -19.08 -12.20 -12.68
CA PRO A 163 -18.79 -13.58 -13.04
C PRO A 163 -17.85 -14.22 -12.04
N GLN A 164 -18.14 -15.47 -11.71
CA GLN A 164 -17.33 -16.29 -10.82
C GLN A 164 -16.58 -17.33 -11.63
N LYS A 165 -15.34 -17.64 -11.22
CA LYS A 165 -14.45 -18.61 -11.88
C LYS A 165 -14.09 -18.22 -13.32
N ASP A 166 -13.07 -18.87 -13.88
CA ASP A 166 -12.56 -18.53 -15.20
C ASP A 166 -13.57 -18.74 -16.32
N ALA A 167 -14.33 -19.84 -16.28
CA ALA A 167 -15.37 -20.12 -17.27
C ALA A 167 -16.48 -19.04 -17.30
N GLY A 168 -16.88 -18.55 -16.12
CA GLY A 168 -17.86 -17.46 -16.02
C GLY A 168 -17.31 -16.15 -16.56
N VAL A 169 -16.04 -15.85 -16.28
CA VAL A 169 -15.35 -14.66 -16.80
C VAL A 169 -15.28 -14.70 -18.32
N GLN A 170 -14.89 -15.83 -18.90
CA GLN A 170 -14.82 -15.99 -20.36
C GLN A 170 -16.20 -15.76 -21.00
N GLN A 171 -17.26 -16.33 -20.43
CA GLN A 171 -18.62 -16.14 -20.94
C GLN A 171 -19.08 -14.68 -20.86
N ALA A 172 -18.78 -13.99 -19.76
CA ALA A 172 -19.10 -12.58 -19.60
C ALA A 172 -18.34 -11.70 -20.61
N VAL A 173 -17.05 -11.99 -20.84
CA VAL A 173 -16.25 -11.32 -21.87
C VAL A 173 -16.87 -11.56 -23.25
N GLU A 174 -17.19 -12.80 -23.63
CA GLU A 174 -17.85 -13.10 -24.91
C GLU A 174 -19.19 -12.38 -25.08
N ASN A 175 -19.93 -12.15 -23.99
CA ASN A 175 -21.17 -11.37 -24.02
C ASN A 175 -20.90 -9.88 -24.26
N LEU A 176 -19.85 -9.31 -23.67
CA LEU A 176 -19.44 -7.92 -23.90
C LEU A 176 -19.09 -7.65 -25.37
N HIS A 177 -18.53 -8.65 -26.07
CA HIS A 177 -18.27 -8.55 -27.53
C HIS A 177 -19.55 -8.52 -28.38
N LYS A 178 -20.67 -9.04 -27.88
CA LYS A 178 -21.91 -9.24 -28.64
C LYS A 178 -23.02 -8.25 -28.29
N THR A 179 -22.93 -7.61 -27.14
CA THR A 179 -24.02 -6.80 -26.56
C THR A 179 -23.49 -5.46 -26.08
N ARG A 180 -24.39 -4.53 -25.77
CA ARG A 180 -24.07 -3.14 -25.40
C ARG A 180 -24.83 -2.73 -24.14
N GLY A 181 -24.28 -1.75 -23.42
CA GLY A 181 -24.89 -1.20 -22.21
C GLY A 181 -24.77 -2.10 -20.96
N ASN A 182 -23.83 -3.04 -20.97
CA ASN A 182 -23.58 -3.92 -19.83
C ASN A 182 -22.72 -3.23 -18.76
N ILE A 183 -22.86 -3.69 -17.51
CA ILE A 183 -21.92 -3.39 -16.43
C ILE A 183 -21.42 -4.72 -15.87
N VAL A 184 -20.13 -5.01 -16.05
CA VAL A 184 -19.51 -6.26 -15.60
C VAL A 184 -18.36 -5.95 -14.64
N ALA A 185 -18.40 -6.50 -13.42
CA ALA A 185 -17.34 -6.35 -12.43
C ALA A 185 -16.46 -7.60 -12.37
N LEU A 186 -15.17 -7.46 -12.67
CA LEU A 186 -14.19 -8.53 -12.72
C LEU A 186 -13.23 -8.45 -11.53
N VAL A 187 -13.17 -9.54 -10.77
CA VAL A 187 -12.35 -9.64 -9.56
C VAL A 187 -10.92 -10.05 -9.90
N ASN A 188 -9.95 -9.22 -9.56
CA ASN A 188 -8.52 -9.49 -9.73
C ASN A 188 -8.17 -9.95 -11.16
N ARG A 189 -8.72 -9.27 -12.16
CA ARG A 189 -8.49 -9.50 -13.60
C ARG A 189 -7.89 -8.25 -14.24
N TYR A 190 -6.77 -7.80 -13.68
CA TYR A 190 -5.92 -6.77 -14.28
C TYR A 190 -5.13 -7.31 -15.48
N ASP A 191 -5.06 -8.64 -15.61
CA ASP A 191 -4.48 -9.37 -16.74
C ASP A 191 -5.34 -10.54 -17.23
N GLY A 192 -5.03 -11.05 -18.42
CA GLY A 192 -5.58 -12.27 -19.00
C GLY A 192 -6.94 -12.13 -19.69
N ILE A 193 -7.46 -10.92 -19.86
CA ILE A 193 -8.74 -10.66 -20.56
C ILE A 193 -8.56 -9.72 -21.75
N ASP A 194 -9.43 -9.90 -22.75
CA ASP A 194 -9.46 -9.19 -24.02
C ASP A 194 -10.75 -8.39 -24.18
N LEU A 195 -10.64 -7.06 -24.15
CA LEU A 195 -11.77 -6.12 -24.21
C LEU A 195 -11.52 -5.02 -25.27
N PRO A 196 -11.46 -5.37 -26.57
CA PRO A 196 -11.22 -4.42 -27.64
C PRO A 196 -12.49 -3.64 -27.99
N ASP A 197 -12.30 -2.44 -28.55
CA ASP A 197 -13.36 -1.66 -29.19
C ASP A 197 -14.60 -1.46 -28.28
N ASP A 198 -15.77 -1.87 -28.76
CA ASP A 198 -17.04 -1.67 -28.06
C ASP A 198 -17.25 -2.65 -26.89
N ALA A 199 -16.35 -3.62 -26.68
CA ALA A 199 -16.42 -4.50 -25.53
C ALA A 199 -16.18 -3.73 -24.21
N CYS A 200 -15.45 -2.60 -24.25
CA CYS A 200 -15.26 -1.74 -23.09
C CYS A 200 -14.94 -0.28 -23.49
N ARG A 201 -15.94 0.61 -23.40
CA ARG A 201 -15.74 2.06 -23.65
C ARG A 201 -15.56 2.87 -22.37
N LEU A 202 -16.08 2.36 -21.24
CA LEU A 202 -15.78 2.88 -19.92
C LEU A 202 -15.15 1.78 -19.06
N LEU A 203 -13.89 1.97 -18.69
CA LEU A 203 -13.21 1.15 -17.70
C LEU A 203 -13.25 1.84 -16.34
N VAL A 204 -13.64 1.12 -15.31
CA VAL A 204 -13.58 1.60 -13.92
C VAL A 204 -12.59 0.73 -13.17
N ILE A 205 -11.53 1.32 -12.62
CA ILE A 205 -10.63 0.62 -11.71
C ILE A 205 -10.99 1.08 -10.30
N ASP A 206 -11.62 0.21 -9.52
CA ASP A 206 -12.11 0.52 -8.16
C ASP A 206 -11.25 -0.15 -7.10
N GLY A 207 -10.30 0.62 -6.58
CA GLY A 207 -9.30 0.20 -5.60
C GLY A 207 -7.94 -0.12 -6.22
N LEU A 208 -6.89 0.15 -5.45
CA LEU A 208 -5.52 -0.18 -5.84
C LEU A 208 -5.36 -1.72 -5.93
N PRO A 209 -4.77 -2.26 -7.02
CA PRO A 209 -4.50 -3.68 -7.14
C PRO A 209 -3.60 -4.16 -5.98
N MET A 210 -4.12 -5.06 -5.16
CA MET A 210 -3.33 -5.75 -4.14
C MET A 210 -2.68 -6.99 -4.76
N GLY A 211 -1.50 -7.40 -4.28
CA GLY A 211 -0.84 -8.63 -4.74
C GLY A 211 -1.80 -9.81 -4.77
N GLY A 212 -1.82 -10.55 -5.88
CA GLY A 212 -2.80 -11.62 -6.10
C GLY A 212 -2.55 -12.84 -5.21
N LEU A 213 -1.30 -13.04 -4.79
CA LEU A 213 -0.85 -14.16 -3.96
C LEU A 213 -0.65 -13.73 -2.51
N SER A 214 -0.97 -14.64 -1.58
CA SER A 214 -0.84 -14.41 -0.13
C SER A 214 0.57 -13.97 0.28
N PHE A 215 1.62 -14.48 -0.39
CA PHE A 215 3.01 -14.07 -0.13
C PHE A 215 3.34 -12.66 -0.63
N GLU A 216 2.78 -12.23 -1.76
CA GLU A 216 2.93 -10.85 -2.23
C GLU A 216 2.24 -9.86 -1.30
N GLN A 217 1.04 -10.21 -0.82
CA GLN A 217 0.33 -9.41 0.18
C GLN A 217 1.14 -9.26 1.47
N HIS A 218 1.79 -10.34 1.91
CA HIS A 218 2.71 -10.29 3.05
C HIS A 218 3.93 -9.40 2.77
N GLN A 219 4.55 -9.50 1.59
CA GLN A 219 5.63 -8.59 1.22
C GLN A 219 5.18 -7.13 1.22
N MET A 220 3.99 -6.82 0.68
CA MET A 220 3.41 -5.48 0.71
C MET A 220 3.12 -4.98 2.12
N SER A 221 2.73 -5.87 3.04
CA SER A 221 2.50 -5.47 4.43
C SER A 221 3.79 -5.15 5.19
N VAL A 222 4.87 -5.90 4.91
CA VAL A 222 6.16 -5.76 5.60
C VAL A 222 7.08 -4.74 4.95
N ARG A 223 7.01 -4.55 3.63
CA ARG A 223 7.93 -3.72 2.85
C ARG A 223 7.25 -2.45 2.30
N ARG A 224 6.55 -1.73 3.16
CA ARG A 224 5.83 -0.51 2.77
C ARG A 224 6.77 0.52 2.16
N GLY A 225 6.36 1.10 1.02
CA GLY A 225 7.19 2.06 0.29
C GLY A 225 8.35 1.45 -0.50
N SER A 226 8.48 0.12 -0.56
CA SER A 226 9.52 -0.51 -1.38
C SER A 226 9.32 -0.22 -2.86
N THR A 227 10.35 0.35 -3.50
CA THR A 227 10.32 0.71 -4.93
C THR A 227 10.01 -0.49 -5.83
N GLN A 228 10.52 -1.69 -5.49
CA GLN A 228 10.25 -2.91 -6.25
C GLN A 228 8.77 -3.29 -6.20
N LEU A 229 8.15 -3.23 -5.01
CA LEU A 229 6.73 -3.56 -4.86
C LEU A 229 5.82 -2.49 -5.47
N LEU A 230 6.20 -1.22 -5.36
CA LEU A 230 5.50 -0.13 -6.03
C LEU A 230 5.60 -0.27 -7.56
N GLY A 231 6.75 -0.67 -8.10
CA GLY A 231 6.92 -0.95 -9.53
C GLY A 231 6.01 -2.10 -10.01
N ALA A 232 5.96 -3.20 -9.27
CA ALA A 232 5.05 -4.31 -9.56
C ALA A 232 3.56 -3.89 -9.48
N GLN A 233 3.20 -3.01 -8.54
CA GLN A 233 1.86 -2.42 -8.48
C GLN A 233 1.57 -1.51 -9.67
N ALA A 234 2.52 -0.63 -10.05
CA ALA A 234 2.38 0.25 -11.20
C ALA A 234 2.16 -0.55 -12.48
N GLN A 235 2.91 -1.64 -12.68
CA GLN A 235 2.74 -2.54 -13.82
C GLN A 235 1.33 -3.15 -13.86
N ARG A 236 0.77 -3.58 -12.72
CA ARG A 236 -0.61 -4.10 -12.65
C ARG A 236 -1.66 -3.04 -12.95
N VAL A 237 -1.46 -1.83 -12.43
CA VAL A 237 -2.33 -0.69 -12.77
C VAL A 237 -2.27 -0.41 -14.27
N GLU A 238 -1.07 -0.33 -14.85
CA GLU A 238 -0.85 -0.12 -16.28
C GLU A 238 -1.50 -1.21 -17.14
N GLN A 239 -1.35 -2.48 -16.76
CA GLN A 239 -2.01 -3.61 -17.41
C GLN A 239 -3.54 -3.50 -17.33
N GLY A 240 -4.07 -3.03 -16.20
CA GLY A 240 -5.49 -2.72 -16.05
C GLY A 240 -5.93 -1.61 -17.00
N LEU A 241 -5.20 -0.49 -17.03
CA LEU A 241 -5.45 0.65 -17.93
C LEU A 241 -5.41 0.23 -19.42
N GLY A 242 -4.56 -0.73 -19.76
CA GLY A 242 -4.44 -1.28 -21.11
C GLY A 242 -5.57 -2.19 -21.56
N ARG A 243 -6.50 -2.58 -20.68
CA ARG A 243 -7.57 -3.52 -21.06
C ARG A 243 -8.57 -2.93 -22.04
N GLY A 244 -8.89 -1.64 -21.91
CA GLY A 244 -9.90 -0.98 -22.72
C GLY A 244 -9.38 -0.42 -24.05
N VAL A 245 -8.08 -0.53 -24.36
CA VAL A 245 -7.49 0.06 -25.57
C VAL A 245 -6.38 -0.84 -26.11
N ARG A 246 -6.57 -1.37 -27.32
CA ARG A 246 -5.63 -2.34 -27.94
C ARG A 246 -4.88 -1.86 -29.19
N SER A 247 -5.41 -0.87 -29.90
CA SER A 247 -4.74 -0.25 -31.06
C SER A 247 -4.70 1.26 -30.92
N GLY A 248 -3.89 1.92 -31.73
CA GLY A 248 -3.72 3.39 -31.70
C GLY A 248 -4.93 4.16 -32.21
N SER A 249 -5.85 3.48 -32.90
CA SER A 249 -7.13 4.04 -33.31
C SER A 249 -8.25 3.86 -32.28
N ASP A 250 -8.04 3.01 -31.29
CA ASP A 250 -9.04 2.66 -30.26
C ASP A 250 -9.08 3.73 -29.16
N TYR A 251 -10.19 3.79 -28.42
CA TYR A 251 -10.39 4.76 -27.35
C TYR A 251 -11.20 4.22 -26.18
N CYS A 252 -10.86 4.68 -24.98
CA CYS A 252 -11.54 4.31 -23.74
C CYS A 252 -11.50 5.44 -22.72
N ALA A 253 -12.62 5.67 -22.05
CA ALA A 253 -12.65 6.50 -20.86
C ALA A 253 -12.38 5.64 -19.62
N ILE A 254 -11.58 6.13 -18.67
CA ILE A 254 -11.14 5.37 -17.50
C ILE A 254 -11.40 6.18 -16.23
N LEU A 255 -12.10 5.58 -15.27
CA LEU A 255 -12.29 6.13 -13.93
C LEU A 255 -11.44 5.37 -12.90
N LEU A 256 -10.63 6.11 -12.15
CA LEU A 256 -9.84 5.58 -11.03
C LEU A 256 -10.55 5.89 -9.71
N LEU A 257 -11.17 4.87 -9.10
CA LEU A 257 -11.89 5.03 -7.83
C LEU A 257 -11.05 4.51 -6.66
N GLY A 258 -11.17 5.19 -5.52
CA GLY A 258 -10.42 4.90 -4.30
C GLY A 258 -9.26 5.87 -4.09
N THR A 259 -9.09 6.31 -2.84
CA THR A 259 -8.07 7.27 -2.42
C THR A 259 -6.66 6.75 -2.67
N ASP A 260 -6.37 5.49 -2.32
CA ASP A 260 -5.06 4.85 -2.56
C ASP A 260 -4.68 4.87 -4.05
N LEU A 261 -5.61 4.56 -4.95
CA LEU A 261 -5.37 4.52 -6.39
C LEU A 261 -5.23 5.93 -6.98
N ALA A 262 -6.08 6.86 -6.57
CA ALA A 262 -5.99 8.27 -6.98
C ALA A 262 -4.65 8.88 -6.56
N GLU A 263 -4.20 8.60 -5.34
CA GLU A 263 -2.91 9.04 -4.83
C GLU A 263 -1.75 8.41 -5.59
N PHE A 264 -1.83 7.10 -5.85
CA PHE A 264 -0.84 6.37 -6.63
C PHE A 264 -0.67 6.95 -8.05
N ALA A 265 -1.77 7.33 -8.69
CA ALA A 265 -1.78 7.95 -10.01
C ALA A 265 -1.33 9.42 -10.02
N ALA A 266 -1.59 10.16 -8.94
CA ALA A 266 -1.32 11.59 -8.86
C ALA A 266 0.14 11.94 -8.52
N SER A 267 0.83 11.08 -7.76
CA SER A 267 2.21 11.33 -7.33
C SER A 267 3.20 11.32 -8.51
N PRO A 268 3.95 12.42 -8.75
CA PRO A 268 5.02 12.45 -9.74
C PRO A 268 6.07 11.34 -9.57
N THR A 269 6.51 11.04 -8.35
CA THR A 269 7.51 9.97 -8.13
C THR A 269 6.96 8.58 -8.43
N ARG A 270 5.67 8.34 -8.20
CA ARG A 270 5.03 7.08 -8.60
C ARG A 270 4.77 6.99 -10.10
N ARG A 271 4.48 8.12 -10.76
CA ARG A 271 4.36 8.16 -12.22
C ARG A 271 5.64 7.74 -12.94
N ASP A 272 6.81 8.00 -12.34
CA ASP A 272 8.10 7.52 -12.86
C ASP A 272 8.20 5.98 -12.94
N LEU A 273 7.30 5.24 -12.27
CA LEU A 273 7.24 3.77 -12.31
C LEU A 273 6.44 3.22 -13.49
N PHE A 274 5.68 4.06 -14.19
CA PHE A 274 4.91 3.67 -15.38
C PHE A 274 5.74 3.80 -16.66
N SER A 275 5.22 3.23 -17.76
CA SER A 275 5.62 3.59 -19.12
C SER A 275 5.42 5.09 -19.34
N VAL A 276 6.21 5.66 -20.25
CA VAL A 276 6.18 7.12 -20.51
C VAL A 276 4.83 7.57 -21.06
N GLU A 277 4.18 6.71 -21.83
CA GLU A 277 2.89 7.00 -22.44
C GLU A 277 1.78 6.95 -21.41
N THR A 278 1.79 5.96 -20.51
CA THR A 278 0.83 5.88 -19.41
C THR A 278 1.04 7.01 -18.41
N ALA A 279 2.30 7.34 -18.07
CA ALA A 279 2.63 8.46 -17.20
C ALA A 279 2.09 9.79 -17.75
N MET A 280 2.25 10.05 -19.05
CA MET A 280 1.70 11.22 -19.72
C MET A 280 0.16 11.26 -19.66
N GLN A 281 -0.51 10.13 -19.92
CA GLN A 281 -1.98 10.06 -19.86
C GLN A 281 -2.52 10.31 -18.44
N LEU A 282 -1.82 9.80 -17.42
CA LEU A 282 -2.13 10.07 -16.01
C LEU A 282 -1.92 11.56 -15.67
N GLU A 283 -0.87 12.18 -16.21
CA GLU A 283 -0.61 13.60 -16.05
C GLU A 283 -1.70 14.47 -16.69
N LEU A 284 -2.09 14.18 -17.94
CA LEU A 284 -3.21 14.84 -18.60
C LEU A 284 -4.51 14.69 -17.81
N GLY A 285 -4.76 13.50 -17.25
CA GLY A 285 -5.88 13.25 -16.35
C GLY A 285 -5.87 14.11 -15.09
N ALA A 286 -4.70 14.30 -14.48
CA ALA A 286 -4.53 15.16 -13.32
C ALA A 286 -4.73 16.65 -13.66
N GLU A 287 -4.26 17.11 -14.83
CA GLU A 287 -4.51 18.47 -15.34
C GLU A 287 -6.01 18.73 -15.53
N LEU A 288 -6.73 17.78 -16.12
CA LEU A 288 -8.19 17.87 -16.29
C LEU A 288 -8.91 17.89 -14.94
N ALA A 289 -8.50 17.04 -14.00
CA ALA A 289 -9.09 17.03 -12.66
C ALA A 289 -8.88 18.38 -11.95
N GLU A 290 -7.69 18.97 -12.09
CA GLU A 290 -7.37 20.29 -11.55
C GLU A 290 -8.22 21.40 -12.16
N ALA A 291 -8.45 21.35 -13.48
CA ALA A 291 -9.32 22.30 -14.17
C ALA A 291 -10.77 22.19 -13.67
N LEU A 292 -11.30 20.97 -13.55
CA LEU A 292 -12.64 20.71 -13.01
C LEU A 292 -12.78 21.14 -11.55
N ARG A 293 -11.72 20.99 -10.74
CA ARG A 293 -11.70 21.42 -9.33
C ARG A 293 -11.80 22.93 -9.18
N LYS A 294 -11.22 23.69 -10.11
CA LYS A 294 -11.27 25.17 -10.13
C LYS A 294 -12.60 25.71 -10.65
N ASP A 295 -13.33 24.90 -11.41
CA ASP A 295 -14.67 25.24 -11.84
C ASP A 295 -15.63 25.29 -10.64
N LYS A 296 -16.51 26.30 -10.61
CA LYS A 296 -17.54 26.45 -9.56
C LYS A 296 -18.80 25.64 -9.86
N GLY A 297 -18.83 24.92 -10.97
CA GLY A 297 -19.92 24.03 -11.38
C GLY A 297 -20.07 22.80 -10.49
N ASN A 298 -21.07 21.96 -10.82
CA ASN A 298 -21.28 20.69 -10.14
C ASN A 298 -20.18 19.68 -10.58
N PRO A 299 -19.35 19.17 -9.64
CA PRO A 299 -18.26 18.23 -9.98
C PRO A 299 -18.72 16.98 -10.73
N LEU A 300 -19.89 16.42 -10.39
CA LEU A 300 -20.46 15.23 -11.05
C LEU A 300 -20.85 15.53 -12.50
N ALA A 301 -21.44 16.70 -12.74
CA ALA A 301 -21.79 17.13 -14.09
C ALA A 301 -20.54 17.38 -14.93
N GLY A 302 -19.51 18.00 -14.35
CA GLY A 302 -18.21 18.19 -14.98
C GLY A 302 -17.56 16.86 -15.39
N ILE A 303 -17.48 15.91 -14.45
CA ILE A 303 -16.96 14.56 -14.74
C ILE A 303 -17.74 13.90 -15.88
N ARG A 304 -19.09 13.92 -15.82
CA ARG A 304 -19.92 13.33 -16.87
C ARG A 304 -19.65 13.98 -18.23
N ALA A 305 -19.55 15.30 -18.28
CA ALA A 305 -19.25 16.03 -19.51
C ALA A 305 -17.86 15.67 -20.07
N THR A 306 -16.85 15.54 -19.22
CA THR A 306 -15.50 15.12 -19.63
C THR A 306 -15.49 13.71 -20.21
N LEU A 307 -16.18 12.76 -19.56
CA LEU A 307 -16.33 11.39 -20.08
C LEU A 307 -17.03 11.39 -21.44
N ASP A 308 -18.13 12.12 -21.56
CA ASP A 308 -18.87 12.29 -22.81
C ASP A 308 -17.98 12.87 -23.93
N TYR A 309 -17.08 13.78 -23.61
CA TYR A 309 -16.20 14.43 -24.59
C TYR A 309 -15.24 13.44 -25.26
N SER A 310 -14.67 12.51 -24.49
CA SER A 310 -13.85 11.41 -25.02
C SER A 310 -14.70 10.32 -25.69
N LEU A 311 -15.81 9.91 -25.07
CA LEU A 311 -16.69 8.86 -25.62
C LEU A 311 -17.34 9.24 -26.95
N LYS A 312 -17.61 10.53 -27.16
CA LYS A 312 -18.13 11.09 -28.42
C LYS A 312 -17.02 11.46 -29.40
N GLN A 313 -15.76 11.15 -29.09
CA GLN A 313 -14.60 11.34 -29.96
C GLN A 313 -14.46 12.78 -30.46
N ASN A 314 -14.60 13.75 -29.55
CA ASN A 314 -14.48 15.16 -29.89
C ASN A 314 -13.12 15.49 -30.55
N ALA A 315 -13.14 16.24 -31.65
CA ALA A 315 -11.95 16.52 -32.46
C ALA A 315 -10.83 17.24 -31.69
N ASP A 316 -11.17 18.18 -30.80
CA ASP A 316 -10.19 18.97 -30.05
C ASP A 316 -9.48 18.09 -29.01
N TRP A 317 -10.22 17.19 -28.35
CA TRP A 317 -9.64 16.21 -27.43
C TRP A 317 -8.69 15.25 -28.14
N ARG A 318 -9.11 14.70 -29.28
CA ARG A 318 -8.26 13.81 -30.09
C ARG A 318 -6.99 14.52 -30.55
N GLN A 319 -7.10 15.80 -30.90
CA GLN A 319 -5.94 16.60 -31.30
C GLN A 319 -5.00 16.81 -30.11
N LEU A 320 -5.51 17.30 -28.98
CA LEU A 320 -4.73 17.51 -27.76
C LEU A 320 -4.01 16.23 -27.30
N HIS A 321 -4.73 15.11 -27.26
CA HIS A 321 -4.17 13.82 -26.82
C HIS A 321 -3.03 13.36 -27.74
N ARG A 322 -3.22 13.42 -29.07
CA ARG A 322 -2.18 13.05 -30.03
C ARG A 322 -0.96 13.96 -29.96
N GLU A 323 -1.15 15.27 -29.82
CA GLU A 323 -0.06 16.22 -29.66
C GLU A 323 0.78 15.89 -28.42
N ARG A 324 0.13 15.69 -27.27
CA ARG A 324 0.80 15.28 -26.03
C ARG A 324 1.56 13.96 -26.19
N LEU A 325 0.93 12.93 -26.77
CA LEU A 325 1.56 11.62 -26.98
C LEU A 325 2.76 11.68 -27.92
N SER A 326 2.67 12.44 -29.00
CA SER A 326 3.77 12.62 -29.96
C SER A 326 5.01 13.32 -29.38
N SER A 327 4.83 14.08 -28.28
CA SER A 327 5.91 14.80 -27.61
C SER A 327 6.72 13.97 -26.61
N VAL A 328 6.28 12.74 -26.33
CA VAL A 328 6.89 11.89 -25.31
C VAL A 328 8.16 11.22 -25.86
N ALA A 329 9.29 11.45 -25.17
CA ALA A 329 10.54 10.79 -25.49
C ALA A 329 10.53 9.33 -24.96
N PRO A 330 11.10 8.37 -25.70
CA PRO A 330 11.30 7.00 -25.22
C PRO A 330 12.10 6.97 -23.91
N LYS A 331 11.64 6.20 -22.92
CA LYS A 331 12.45 5.88 -21.74
C LYS A 331 13.49 4.83 -22.08
N GLN A 332 14.69 5.00 -21.54
CA GLN A 332 15.71 3.95 -21.63
C GLN A 332 15.22 2.69 -20.92
N ALA A 333 15.44 1.54 -21.56
CA ALA A 333 15.07 0.25 -21.03
C ALA A 333 15.94 -0.13 -19.82
N GLY A 334 15.35 -0.87 -18.88
CA GLY A 334 16.06 -1.42 -17.73
C GLY A 334 16.28 -0.41 -16.60
N ASN A 335 16.24 -0.92 -15.37
CA ASN A 335 16.56 -0.18 -14.16
C ASN A 335 17.83 -0.80 -13.51
N PRO A 336 19.01 -0.19 -13.67
CA PRO A 336 20.27 -0.72 -13.14
C PRO A 336 20.23 -1.03 -11.65
N ASP A 337 19.60 -0.18 -10.85
CA ASP A 337 19.51 -0.36 -9.40
C ASP A 337 18.61 -1.56 -9.08
N ALA A 338 17.43 -1.65 -9.71
CA ALA A 338 16.53 -2.78 -9.52
C ALA A 338 17.18 -4.11 -9.94
N VAL A 339 17.87 -4.12 -11.09
CA VAL A 339 18.62 -5.27 -11.62
C VAL A 339 19.75 -5.68 -10.68
N ALA A 340 20.50 -4.73 -10.11
CA ALA A 340 21.56 -5.02 -9.15
C ALA A 340 21.02 -5.71 -7.89
N ILE A 341 19.93 -5.19 -7.33
CA ILE A 341 19.30 -5.75 -6.12
C ILE A 341 18.88 -7.21 -6.34
N VAL A 342 18.08 -7.48 -7.38
CA VAL A 342 17.58 -8.84 -7.65
C VAL A 342 18.68 -9.81 -8.09
N SER A 343 19.77 -9.32 -8.68
CA SER A 343 20.93 -10.14 -9.05
C SER A 343 21.60 -10.71 -7.80
N ILE A 344 21.74 -9.90 -6.76
CA ILE A 344 22.29 -10.35 -5.48
C ILE A 344 21.35 -11.37 -4.81
N GLU A 345 20.03 -11.13 -4.81
CA GLU A 345 19.06 -12.11 -4.30
C GLU A 345 19.20 -13.47 -4.99
N ARG A 346 19.23 -13.46 -6.32
CA ARG A 346 19.37 -14.67 -7.14
C ARG A 346 20.68 -15.39 -6.80
N GLN A 347 21.79 -14.67 -6.80
CA GLN A 347 23.10 -15.27 -6.57
C GLN A 347 23.26 -15.81 -5.15
N ALA A 348 22.82 -15.06 -4.14
CA ALA A 348 22.85 -15.52 -2.75
C ALA A 348 21.98 -16.78 -2.57
N THR A 349 20.81 -16.83 -3.22
CA THR A 349 19.96 -18.02 -3.21
C THR A 349 20.61 -19.21 -3.92
N LYS A 350 21.30 -18.99 -5.06
CA LYS A 350 22.05 -20.04 -5.77
C LYS A 350 23.15 -20.63 -4.90
N ASP A 351 23.92 -19.78 -4.22
CA ASP A 351 25.00 -20.24 -3.34
C ASP A 351 24.45 -21.02 -2.15
N PHE A 352 23.33 -20.56 -1.56
CA PHE A 352 22.65 -21.28 -0.49
C PHE A 352 22.17 -22.66 -0.95
N ARG A 353 21.60 -22.76 -2.16
CA ARG A 353 21.21 -24.04 -2.79
C ARG A 353 22.39 -24.96 -3.02
N ALA A 354 23.54 -24.41 -3.40
CA ALA A 354 24.80 -25.15 -3.54
C ALA A 354 25.43 -25.56 -2.20
N ASN A 355 24.73 -25.31 -1.07
CA ASN A 355 25.20 -25.54 0.29
C ASN A 355 26.42 -24.69 0.70
N ASP A 356 26.75 -23.64 -0.08
CA ASP A 356 27.73 -22.62 0.28
C ASP A 356 27.04 -21.46 1.02
N ILE A 357 26.53 -21.78 2.21
CA ILE A 357 25.75 -20.87 3.04
C ILE A 357 26.61 -19.67 3.50
N SER A 358 27.91 -19.90 3.69
CA SER A 358 28.86 -18.84 4.09
C SER A 358 28.99 -17.77 3.00
N SER A 359 29.19 -18.17 1.74
CA SER A 359 29.23 -17.23 0.62
C SER A 359 27.89 -16.55 0.37
N ALA A 360 26.78 -17.28 0.52
CA ALA A 360 25.43 -16.73 0.41
C ALA A 360 25.19 -15.59 1.43
N ALA A 361 25.52 -15.85 2.69
CA ALA A 361 25.38 -14.87 3.77
C ALA A 361 26.31 -13.67 3.59
N GLU A 362 27.56 -13.88 3.14
CA GLU A 362 28.50 -12.78 2.91
C GLU A 362 28.05 -11.84 1.79
N LYS A 363 27.45 -12.38 0.71
CA LYS A 363 26.88 -11.57 -0.38
C LYS A 363 25.83 -10.59 0.14
N LEU A 364 24.87 -11.09 0.93
CA LEU A 364 23.83 -10.23 1.53
C LEU A 364 24.44 -9.24 2.53
N ARG A 365 25.39 -9.69 3.37
CA ARG A 365 26.04 -8.86 4.40
C ARG A 365 26.78 -7.67 3.81
N THR A 366 27.46 -7.86 2.68
CA THR A 366 28.16 -6.77 1.96
C THR A 366 27.19 -5.91 1.17
N PHE A 367 26.17 -6.51 0.56
CA PHE A 367 25.18 -5.80 -0.27
C PHE A 367 24.30 -4.84 0.53
N ILE A 368 23.76 -5.28 1.68
CA ILE A 368 22.78 -4.51 2.47
C ILE A 368 23.25 -3.07 2.81
N PRO A 369 24.47 -2.86 3.33
CA PRO A 369 24.98 -1.52 3.62
C PRO A 369 25.65 -0.85 2.41
N GLY A 370 25.80 -1.54 1.28
CA GLY A 370 26.51 -1.06 0.10
C GLY A 370 25.73 0.00 -0.69
N PRO A 371 26.40 0.73 -1.60
CA PRO A 371 25.75 1.78 -2.41
C PRO A 371 24.67 1.24 -3.36
N GLN A 372 24.80 -0.02 -3.79
CA GLN A 372 23.80 -0.74 -4.60
C GLN A 372 22.74 -1.44 -3.75
N GLY A 373 22.84 -1.35 -2.42
CA GLY A 373 21.92 -1.95 -1.48
C GLY A 373 20.57 -1.22 -1.40
N PRO A 374 19.61 -1.78 -0.64
CA PRO A 374 18.36 -1.12 -0.32
C PRO A 374 18.60 0.22 0.40
N GLN A 375 18.02 1.30 -0.13
CA GLN A 375 18.20 2.64 0.44
C GLN A 375 17.29 2.88 1.65
N HIS A 376 16.06 2.37 1.60
CA HIS A 376 15.07 2.51 2.67
C HIS A 376 15.29 1.49 3.79
N ASP A 377 15.17 1.94 5.04
CA ASP A 377 15.38 1.10 6.23
C ASP A 377 14.41 -0.09 6.30
N ILE A 378 13.17 0.09 5.86
CA ILE A 378 12.17 -0.98 5.76
C ILE A 378 12.69 -2.14 4.89
N ASP A 379 13.26 -1.81 3.71
CA ASP A 379 13.84 -2.82 2.82
C ASP A 379 15.14 -3.39 3.39
N LYS A 380 16.02 -2.58 4.00
CA LYS A 380 17.20 -3.10 4.72
C LYS A 380 16.79 -4.13 5.77
N GLY A 381 15.72 -3.86 6.52
CA GLY A 381 15.16 -4.80 7.50
C GLY A 381 14.71 -6.11 6.86
N TRP A 382 14.04 -6.06 5.71
CA TRP A 382 13.66 -7.26 4.95
C TRP A 382 14.88 -8.10 4.54
N TYR A 383 15.91 -7.48 3.98
CA TYR A 383 17.12 -8.19 3.56
C TYR A 383 17.97 -8.70 4.73
N LEU A 384 17.98 -8.00 5.86
CA LEU A 384 18.58 -8.49 7.10
C LEU A 384 17.84 -9.72 7.62
N GLN A 385 16.51 -9.79 7.52
CA GLN A 385 15.76 -10.99 7.87
C GLN A 385 16.07 -12.15 6.93
N LEU A 386 16.27 -11.90 5.63
CA LEU A 386 16.75 -12.92 4.70
C LEU A 386 18.16 -13.40 5.09
N LEU A 387 19.09 -12.48 5.39
CA LEU A 387 20.43 -12.82 5.87
C LEU A 387 20.37 -13.65 7.16
N ALA A 388 19.53 -13.26 8.13
CA ALA A 388 19.32 -13.99 9.37
C ALA A 388 18.83 -15.42 9.10
N SER A 389 17.95 -15.61 8.12
CA SER A 389 17.50 -16.94 7.72
C SER A 389 18.63 -17.82 7.19
N PHE A 390 19.60 -17.24 6.47
CA PHE A 390 20.77 -17.97 5.96
C PHE A 390 21.75 -18.28 7.10
N GLU A 391 22.02 -17.29 7.94
CA GLU A 391 22.90 -17.43 9.11
C GLU A 391 22.36 -18.46 10.09
N HIS A 392 21.05 -18.68 10.20
CA HIS A 392 20.45 -19.59 11.17
C HIS A 392 20.97 -21.02 11.06
N ARG A 393 21.32 -21.46 9.84
CA ARG A 393 21.89 -22.78 9.58
C ARG A 393 23.34 -22.92 10.07
N LEU A 394 24.07 -21.81 10.12
CA LEU A 394 25.48 -21.76 10.50
C LEU A 394 25.63 -21.45 12.00
N ASP A 395 24.90 -20.43 12.45
CA ASP A 395 24.94 -19.90 13.80
C ASP A 395 23.57 -19.30 14.16
N PRO A 396 22.72 -20.04 14.88
CA PRO A 396 21.42 -19.55 15.33
C PRO A 396 21.49 -18.28 16.19
N ASN A 397 22.55 -18.07 16.97
CA ASN A 397 22.69 -16.90 17.83
C ASN A 397 22.98 -15.65 17.00
N ARG A 398 23.94 -15.75 16.07
CA ARG A 398 24.24 -14.68 15.12
C ARG A 398 22.99 -14.30 14.31
N ALA A 399 22.24 -15.30 13.85
CA ALA A 399 20.99 -15.07 13.14
C ALA A 399 19.99 -14.23 13.97
N GLN A 400 19.87 -14.49 15.28
CA GLN A 400 18.99 -13.70 16.14
C GLN A 400 19.49 -12.27 16.34
N GLU A 401 20.80 -12.04 16.40
CA GLU A 401 21.35 -10.67 16.43
C GLU A 401 21.09 -9.92 15.12
N THR A 402 21.22 -10.58 13.97
CA THR A 402 20.85 -10.03 12.67
C THR A 402 19.35 -9.75 12.60
N GLN A 403 18.50 -10.65 13.11
CA GLN A 403 17.05 -10.45 13.15
C GLN A 403 16.65 -9.29 14.07
N LYS A 404 17.35 -9.08 15.19
CA LYS A 404 17.12 -7.92 16.06
C LYS A 404 17.39 -6.61 15.32
N ARG A 405 18.44 -6.55 14.50
CA ARG A 405 18.70 -5.41 13.60
C ARG A 405 17.62 -5.28 12.53
N ALA A 406 17.19 -6.39 11.92
CA ALA A 406 16.12 -6.41 10.93
C ALA A 406 14.85 -5.75 11.49
N HIS A 407 14.42 -6.19 12.67
CA HIS A 407 13.24 -5.67 13.35
C HIS A 407 13.39 -4.19 13.78
N SER A 408 14.59 -3.76 14.17
CA SER A 408 14.82 -2.36 14.54
C SER A 408 14.71 -1.38 13.36
N LEU A 409 14.99 -1.83 12.15
CA LEU A 409 14.83 -1.04 10.92
C LEU A 409 13.44 -1.19 10.30
N ASN A 410 12.78 -2.31 10.59
CA ASN A 410 11.46 -2.65 10.09
C ASN A 410 10.65 -3.38 11.16
N SER A 411 9.77 -2.67 11.86
CA SER A 411 8.95 -3.25 12.92
C SER A 411 7.91 -4.27 12.44
N GLU A 412 7.68 -4.36 11.13
CA GLU A 412 6.85 -5.41 10.52
C GLU A 412 7.63 -6.72 10.27
N ALA A 413 8.97 -6.70 10.41
CA ALA A 413 9.79 -7.92 10.41
C ALA A 413 9.61 -8.72 11.71
N PHE A 414 10.00 -10.00 11.73
CA PHE A 414 9.77 -10.85 12.89
C PHE A 414 10.46 -10.32 14.16
N LYS A 415 9.76 -10.37 15.30
CA LYS A 415 10.36 -10.12 16.61
C LYS A 415 11.38 -11.22 16.92
N PRO A 416 12.64 -10.90 17.28
CA PRO A 416 13.63 -11.90 17.67
C PRO A 416 13.19 -12.65 18.93
N ILE A 417 13.66 -13.90 19.08
CA ILE A 417 13.27 -14.79 20.20
C ILE A 417 13.61 -14.17 21.56
N GLY A 418 14.77 -13.52 21.66
CA GLY A 418 15.22 -12.86 22.89
C GLY A 418 14.48 -11.56 23.22
N GLY A 419 13.49 -11.15 22.40
CA GLY A 419 12.79 -9.89 22.52
C GLY A 419 13.63 -8.68 22.09
N VAL A 420 13.05 -7.49 22.25
CA VAL A 420 13.66 -6.21 21.86
C VAL A 420 13.67 -5.29 23.08
N VAL A 421 14.79 -4.60 23.29
CA VAL A 421 14.89 -3.58 24.34
C VAL A 421 14.16 -2.35 23.85
N TYR A 422 13.22 -1.85 24.65
CA TYR A 422 12.45 -0.65 24.33
C TYR A 422 13.36 0.60 24.21
N PRO A 423 13.45 1.23 23.02
CA PRO A 423 14.16 2.48 22.85
C PRO A 423 13.22 3.66 23.17
N LYS A 424 13.52 4.39 24.24
CA LYS A 424 12.74 5.58 24.63
C LYS A 424 12.81 6.66 23.55
N LEU A 425 11.69 7.32 23.28
CA LEU A 425 11.63 8.56 22.51
C LEU A 425 12.48 9.63 23.20
N GLN A 426 13.21 10.39 22.38
CA GLN A 426 14.08 11.46 22.83
C GLN A 426 13.50 12.81 22.41
N GLY A 427 12.80 13.43 23.35
CA GLY A 427 12.24 14.75 23.19
C GLY A 427 13.30 15.81 22.96
N ARG A 428 13.03 16.68 21.99
CA ARG A 428 13.64 18.01 21.92
C ARG A 428 12.51 19.01 21.84
N THR A 429 12.59 20.07 22.62
CA THR A 429 11.58 21.15 22.62
C THR A 429 11.67 21.97 21.32
N GLY A 430 10.53 22.37 20.75
CA GLY A 430 10.49 23.34 19.65
C GLY A 430 10.77 22.82 18.23
N VAL A 431 10.80 21.50 18.01
CA VAL A 431 11.16 20.91 16.71
C VAL A 431 9.99 20.55 15.80
N GLN A 432 8.72 20.64 16.23
CA GLN A 432 7.58 20.21 15.40
C GLN A 432 7.51 20.95 14.04
N PRO A 433 7.48 22.30 13.97
CA PRO A 433 7.42 22.99 12.68
C PRO A 433 8.68 22.77 11.83
N GLN A 434 9.84 22.65 12.47
CA GLN A 434 11.11 22.39 11.77
C GLN A 434 11.14 20.99 11.15
N ARG A 435 10.72 19.96 11.89
CA ARG A 435 10.64 18.57 11.41
C ARG A 435 9.61 18.44 10.29
N PHE A 436 8.45 19.08 10.45
CA PHE A 436 7.44 19.16 9.41
C PHE A 436 8.02 19.77 8.12
N LEU A 437 8.66 20.94 8.22
CA LEU A 437 9.25 21.62 7.07
C LEU A 437 10.33 20.77 6.39
N GLN A 438 11.22 20.14 7.15
CA GLN A 438 12.23 19.23 6.61
C GLN A 438 11.60 18.03 5.89
N ALA A 439 10.53 17.46 6.44
CA ALA A 439 9.81 16.37 5.80
C ALA A 439 9.13 16.85 4.50
N LEU A 440 8.52 18.04 4.51
CA LEU A 440 7.90 18.66 3.34
C LEU A 440 8.92 18.95 2.23
N GLN A 441 10.10 19.47 2.58
CA GLN A 441 11.20 19.77 1.65
C GLN A 441 11.75 18.51 0.97
N ARG A 442 11.87 17.39 1.70
CA ARG A 442 12.26 16.09 1.11
C ARG A 442 11.26 15.59 0.06
N ARG A 443 10.04 16.14 0.06
CA ARG A 443 8.94 15.78 -0.82
C ARG A 443 8.65 16.85 -1.87
N SER A 444 9.66 17.65 -2.25
CA SER A 444 9.53 18.77 -3.19
C SER A 444 8.93 18.44 -4.55
N ARG A 445 9.07 17.19 -5.03
CA ARG A 445 8.43 16.73 -6.28
C ARG A 445 6.94 16.40 -6.09
N ASP A 446 6.57 15.88 -4.93
CA ASP A 446 5.25 15.32 -4.65
C ASP A 446 4.37 16.22 -3.77
N TYR A 447 4.82 17.42 -3.39
CA TYR A 447 4.07 18.23 -2.42
C TYR A 447 2.62 18.52 -2.86
N ARG A 448 2.35 18.58 -4.17
CA ARG A 448 1.01 18.79 -4.71
C ARG A 448 0.08 17.57 -4.55
N SER A 449 0.61 16.36 -4.33
CA SER A 449 -0.19 15.15 -4.05
C SER A 449 -0.54 14.99 -2.57
N ILE A 450 0.07 15.78 -1.67
CA ILE A 450 -0.14 15.71 -0.21
C ILE A 450 -1.63 15.70 0.18
N PRO A 451 -2.52 16.54 -0.38
CA PRO A 451 -3.93 16.53 0.01
C PRO A 451 -4.60 15.17 -0.25
N VAL A 452 -4.23 14.49 -1.33
CA VAL A 452 -4.79 13.19 -1.73
C VAL A 452 -4.24 12.09 -0.82
N GLU A 453 -2.95 12.12 -0.51
CA GLU A 453 -2.32 11.22 0.46
C GLU A 453 -2.93 11.32 1.84
N ILE A 454 -3.28 12.54 2.25
CA ILE A 454 -3.96 12.78 3.51
C ILE A 454 -5.38 12.21 3.49
N GLU A 455 -6.12 12.31 2.38
CA GLU A 455 -7.40 11.59 2.28
C GLU A 455 -7.22 10.07 2.39
N THR A 456 -6.15 9.51 1.78
CA THR A 456 -5.80 8.10 1.94
C THR A 456 -5.52 7.72 3.38
N LEU A 457 -4.71 8.51 4.09
CA LEU A 457 -4.40 8.31 5.51
C LEU A 457 -5.68 8.36 6.35
N LEU A 458 -6.47 9.42 6.20
CA LEU A 458 -7.69 9.67 6.98
C LEU A 458 -8.79 8.65 6.69
N SER A 459 -8.87 8.12 5.46
CA SER A 459 -9.83 7.07 5.11
C SER A 459 -9.60 5.75 5.86
N ASN A 460 -8.38 5.55 6.37
CA ASN A 460 -8.00 4.39 7.17
C ASN A 460 -7.90 4.74 8.68
N LEU A 461 -8.11 5.99 9.07
CA LEU A 461 -8.15 6.46 10.46
C LEU A 461 -9.61 6.65 10.91
N THR A 462 -10.46 5.64 10.72
CA THR A 462 -11.88 5.68 11.07
C THR A 462 -12.29 4.48 11.92
N PHE A 463 -13.35 4.62 12.73
CA PHE A 463 -13.96 3.47 13.41
C PHE A 463 -14.45 2.43 12.40
N GLY A 464 -14.27 1.15 12.72
CA GLY A 464 -14.49 0.01 11.82
C GLY A 464 -13.25 -0.43 11.03
N THR A 465 -12.16 0.35 11.04
CA THR A 465 -10.87 -0.09 10.51
C THR A 465 -10.21 -1.08 11.47
N ARG A 466 -9.48 -2.06 10.93
CA ARG A 466 -8.72 -3.02 11.74
C ARG A 466 -7.73 -2.33 12.67
N ALA A 467 -7.58 -2.83 13.90
CA ALA A 467 -6.77 -2.23 14.96
C ALA A 467 -5.35 -1.85 14.49
N HIS A 468 -4.59 -2.85 14.01
CA HIS A 468 -3.23 -2.65 13.50
C HIS A 468 -3.14 -1.57 12.39
N THR A 469 -4.12 -1.50 11.48
CA THR A 469 -4.16 -0.48 10.42
C THR A 469 -4.49 0.89 10.99
N PHE A 470 -5.46 0.98 11.89
CA PHE A 470 -5.84 2.24 12.54
C PHE A 470 -4.67 2.82 13.35
N GLU A 471 -4.03 2.00 14.18
CA GLU A 471 -2.88 2.38 15.00
C GLU A 471 -1.70 2.84 14.15
N GLN A 472 -1.41 2.13 13.05
CA GLN A 472 -0.41 2.58 12.08
C GLN A 472 -0.74 3.96 11.54
N ARG A 473 -1.99 4.18 11.09
CA ARG A 473 -2.38 5.46 10.47
C ARG A 473 -2.38 6.60 11.47
N LEU A 474 -2.63 6.29 12.74
CA LEU A 474 -2.46 7.24 13.83
C LEU A 474 -0.98 7.59 14.01
N GLN A 475 -0.07 6.61 14.03
CA GLN A 475 1.38 6.87 14.07
C GLN A 475 1.84 7.68 12.83
N ASP A 476 1.39 7.30 11.64
CA ASP A 476 1.69 8.01 10.38
C ASP A 476 1.25 9.48 10.44
N LEU A 477 0.07 9.75 11.02
CA LEU A 477 -0.43 11.11 11.22
C LEU A 477 0.49 11.91 12.15
N VAL A 478 0.91 11.32 13.27
CA VAL A 478 1.80 11.99 14.22
C VAL A 478 3.13 12.35 13.57
N ILE A 479 3.73 11.40 12.85
CA ILE A 479 4.98 11.62 12.12
C ILE A 479 4.80 12.68 11.04
N TRP A 480 3.68 12.66 10.32
CA TRP A 480 3.35 13.65 9.30
C TRP A 480 3.21 15.05 9.89
N LEU A 481 2.63 15.20 11.10
CA LEU A 481 2.52 16.47 11.82
C LEU A 481 3.87 16.99 12.36
N GLY A 482 4.97 16.27 12.17
CA GLY A 482 6.31 16.65 12.61
C GLY A 482 6.65 16.23 14.05
N ASP A 483 5.78 15.47 14.71
CA ASP A 483 6.00 14.91 16.04
C ASP A 483 6.59 13.49 15.97
N GLN A 484 6.88 12.87 17.12
CA GLN A 484 7.39 11.51 17.20
C GLN A 484 6.34 10.56 17.76
N ALA A 485 6.25 9.37 17.16
CA ALA A 485 5.40 8.30 17.66
C ALA A 485 6.02 6.92 17.53
N GLN A 486 5.64 6.04 18.45
CA GLN A 486 5.94 4.61 18.46
C GLN A 486 4.64 3.83 18.65
N ARG A 487 4.63 2.54 18.29
CA ARG A 487 3.57 1.59 18.67
C ARG A 487 4.13 0.52 19.61
N PRO A 488 4.33 0.80 20.92
CA PRO A 488 5.07 -0.08 21.79
C PRO A 488 4.55 -1.52 21.90
N ASP A 489 3.23 -1.72 21.93
CA ASP A 489 2.66 -3.08 21.96
C ASP A 489 3.03 -3.87 20.69
N TRP A 490 2.81 -3.26 19.52
CA TRP A 490 3.16 -3.89 18.25
C TRP A 490 4.68 -4.08 18.07
N GLU A 491 5.49 -3.07 18.37
CA GLU A 491 6.92 -3.06 18.11
C GLU A 491 7.69 -3.89 19.15
N PHE A 492 7.35 -3.79 20.44
CA PHE A 492 8.15 -4.37 21.52
C PHE A 492 7.38 -5.42 22.34
N GLY A 493 6.07 -5.56 22.13
CA GLY A 493 5.21 -6.49 22.86
C GLY A 493 4.76 -6.00 24.24
N VAL A 494 4.98 -4.71 24.54
CA VAL A 494 4.61 -4.09 25.82
C VAL A 494 4.32 -2.60 25.64
N GLY A 495 3.39 -2.07 26.46
CA GLY A 495 3.05 -0.64 26.47
C GLY A 495 1.79 -0.33 25.68
N PRO A 496 1.53 0.95 25.36
CA PRO A 496 0.31 1.37 24.66
C PRO A 496 0.30 0.98 23.18
N ASP A 497 -0.88 1.09 22.56
CA ASP A 497 -1.06 0.91 21.12
C ASP A 497 -0.30 1.99 20.33
N VAL A 498 -0.42 3.26 20.75
CA VAL A 498 0.37 4.38 20.21
C VAL A 498 0.89 5.26 21.35
N LEU A 499 2.19 5.51 21.34
CA LEU A 499 2.84 6.52 22.16
C LEU A 499 3.19 7.72 21.28
N TRP A 500 2.66 8.90 21.61
CA TRP A 500 2.92 10.15 20.89
C TRP A 500 3.68 11.11 21.80
N GLU A 501 4.91 11.46 21.44
CA GLU A 501 5.68 12.52 22.09
C GLU A 501 5.41 13.87 21.43
N MET A 502 4.86 14.80 22.20
CA MET A 502 4.56 16.17 21.81
C MET A 502 5.67 17.14 22.22
N ALA A 503 5.69 18.32 21.61
CA ALA A 503 6.59 19.41 22.01
C ALA A 503 6.42 19.76 23.50
N GLY A 504 7.55 20.00 24.19
CA GLY A 504 7.58 20.25 25.63
C GLY A 504 7.62 18.99 26.50
N GLU A 505 8.05 17.86 25.93
CA GLU A 505 8.17 16.55 26.63
C GLU A 505 6.86 16.04 27.24
N HIS A 506 5.72 16.40 26.63
CA HIS A 506 4.40 15.88 27.01
C HIS A 506 4.05 14.67 26.15
N PHE A 507 3.49 13.61 26.75
CA PHE A 507 3.18 12.37 26.03
C PHE A 507 1.68 12.12 25.98
N LEU A 508 1.18 11.65 24.83
CA LEU A 508 -0.10 10.96 24.78
C LEU A 508 0.14 9.45 24.81
N ILE A 509 -0.54 8.78 25.74
CA ILE A 509 -0.57 7.33 25.86
C ILE A 509 -1.92 6.90 25.32
N ILE A 510 -1.95 6.31 24.13
CA ILE A 510 -3.18 6.09 23.38
C ILE A 510 -3.50 4.60 23.36
N GLU A 511 -4.72 4.28 23.80
CA GLU A 511 -5.38 2.98 23.62
C GLU A 511 -6.49 3.14 22.58
N ALA A 512 -6.47 2.34 21.52
CA ALA A 512 -7.34 2.49 20.36
C ALA A 512 -8.36 1.35 20.22
N LYS A 513 -9.63 1.66 20.48
CA LYS A 513 -10.77 0.75 20.27
C LYS A 513 -11.45 1.04 18.93
N SER A 514 -10.69 0.90 17.84
CA SER A 514 -11.15 1.20 16.49
C SER A 514 -12.16 0.19 15.93
N GLU A 515 -12.10 -1.07 16.35
CA GLU A 515 -12.96 -2.16 15.83
C GLU A 515 -14.32 -2.29 16.54
N VAL A 516 -14.57 -1.52 17.60
CA VAL A 516 -15.86 -1.58 18.31
C VAL A 516 -16.97 -0.94 17.48
N GLN A 517 -18.21 -1.40 17.70
CA GLN A 517 -19.36 -0.85 17.00
C GLN A 517 -19.54 0.62 17.33
N THR A 518 -19.78 1.46 16.31
CA THR A 518 -19.97 2.90 16.46
C THR A 518 -21.23 3.27 17.25
N THR A 519 -22.17 2.33 17.41
CA THR A 519 -23.40 2.45 18.19
C THR A 519 -23.21 2.20 19.69
N ARG A 520 -22.00 1.80 20.14
CA ARG A 520 -21.71 1.59 21.57
C ARG A 520 -21.94 2.88 22.35
N GLU A 521 -22.70 2.77 23.43
CA GLU A 521 -23.02 3.94 24.27
C GLU A 521 -22.05 4.15 25.44
N ALA A 522 -21.30 3.11 25.82
CA ALA A 522 -20.41 3.14 26.97
C ALA A 522 -19.13 2.34 26.73
N ILE A 523 -18.09 2.71 27.47
CA ILE A 523 -16.77 2.08 27.53
C ILE A 523 -16.77 1.11 28.70
N SER A 524 -16.37 -0.13 28.44
CA SER A 524 -16.35 -1.20 29.45
C SER A 524 -15.19 -1.07 30.45
N LYS A 525 -15.33 -1.77 31.57
CA LYS A 525 -14.30 -1.86 32.62
C LYS A 525 -12.97 -2.39 32.09
N THR A 526 -12.99 -3.38 31.20
CA THR A 526 -11.78 -3.97 30.62
C THR A 526 -11.03 -2.96 29.77
N GLU A 527 -11.73 -2.21 28.92
CA GLU A 527 -11.16 -1.18 28.05
C GLU A 527 -10.59 -0.02 28.87
N ALA A 528 -11.32 0.44 29.88
CA ALA A 528 -10.85 1.49 30.80
C ALA A 528 -9.60 1.05 31.61
N GLY A 529 -9.57 -0.22 32.03
CA GLY A 529 -8.50 -0.78 32.86
C GLY A 529 -7.15 -0.88 32.14
N GLN A 530 -7.14 -1.04 30.80
CA GLN A 530 -5.92 -1.12 30.00
C GLN A 530 -5.06 0.16 30.11
N LEU A 531 -5.71 1.34 30.16
CA LEU A 531 -5.01 2.61 30.35
C LEU A 531 -4.17 2.65 31.63
N GLY A 532 -4.64 2.03 32.71
CA GLY A 532 -3.89 1.97 33.97
C GLY A 532 -2.57 1.23 33.82
N GLN A 533 -2.56 0.13 33.04
CA GLN A 533 -1.34 -0.62 32.75
C GLN A 533 -0.38 0.19 31.88
N HIS A 534 -0.89 0.92 30.90
CA HIS A 534 -0.07 1.75 30.02
C HIS A 534 0.57 2.92 30.74
N ILE A 535 -0.14 3.55 31.68
CA ILE A 535 0.43 4.59 32.55
C ILE A 535 1.53 4.01 33.43
N ALA A 536 1.31 2.84 34.04
CA ALA A 536 2.32 2.19 34.88
C ALA A 536 3.59 1.86 34.07
N TRP A 537 3.42 1.28 32.87
CA TRP A 537 4.51 1.05 31.94
C TRP A 537 5.23 2.35 31.58
N PHE A 538 4.49 3.41 31.23
CA PHE A 538 5.07 4.70 30.87
C PHE A 538 5.88 5.28 32.02
N LYS A 539 5.39 5.25 33.25
CA LYS A 539 6.13 5.73 34.43
C LYS A 539 7.41 4.94 34.68
N GLN A 540 7.40 3.63 34.45
CA GLN A 540 8.61 2.81 34.53
C GLN A 540 9.66 3.23 33.50
N GLN A 541 9.23 3.58 32.28
CA GLN A 541 10.13 3.98 31.21
C GLN A 541 10.54 5.44 31.29
N TYR A 542 9.63 6.36 31.55
CA TYR A 542 9.84 7.80 31.40
C TYR A 542 9.83 8.57 32.72
N GLY A 543 9.60 7.90 33.85
CA GLY A 543 9.44 8.55 35.16
C GLY A 543 8.16 9.37 35.24
N GLU A 544 8.21 10.50 35.93
CA GLU A 544 7.06 11.39 36.14
C GLU A 544 6.94 12.47 35.05
N ARG A 545 7.33 12.15 33.80
CA ARG A 545 7.15 13.06 32.67
C ARG A 545 5.66 13.36 32.43
N PRO A 546 5.31 14.58 31.99
CA PRO A 546 3.92 14.95 31.73
C PRO A 546 3.26 14.01 30.72
N LEU A 547 2.06 13.53 31.04
CA LEU A 547 1.31 12.61 30.17
C LEU A 547 -0.17 12.95 30.12
N THR A 548 -0.84 12.45 29.09
CA THR A 548 -2.31 12.38 28.99
C THR A 548 -2.67 11.00 28.47
N ALA A 549 -3.44 10.24 29.26
CA ALA A 549 -4.02 8.99 28.80
C ALA A 549 -5.20 9.26 27.88
N VAL A 550 -5.23 8.61 26.72
CA VAL A 550 -6.24 8.82 25.69
C VAL A 550 -6.86 7.49 25.31
N LEU A 551 -8.18 7.41 25.38
CA LEU A 551 -8.95 6.31 24.80
C LEU A 551 -9.57 6.75 23.48
N VAL A 552 -9.27 6.06 22.38
CA VAL A 552 -9.99 6.21 21.13
C VAL A 552 -11.17 5.26 21.14
N HIS A 553 -12.38 5.80 21.26
CA HIS A 553 -13.60 4.99 21.36
C HIS A 553 -14.81 5.83 20.91
N PRO A 554 -15.80 5.27 20.17
CA PRO A 554 -16.94 6.04 19.70
C PRO A 554 -17.80 6.60 20.84
N ALA A 555 -18.01 5.81 21.90
CA ALA A 555 -18.62 6.28 23.14
C ALA A 555 -17.71 7.24 23.92
N SER A 556 -18.32 8.17 24.66
CA SER A 556 -17.61 9.10 25.55
C SER A 556 -17.93 8.89 27.03
N ARG A 557 -18.71 7.87 27.38
CA ARG A 557 -19.15 7.57 28.75
C ARG A 557 -18.56 6.23 29.17
N PHE A 558 -18.19 6.09 30.44
CA PHE A 558 -17.83 4.79 31.01
C PHE A 558 -19.06 4.06 31.57
N ASP A 559 -19.03 2.73 31.54
CA ASP A 559 -19.99 1.91 32.28
C ASP A 559 -19.94 2.21 33.78
N THR A 560 -21.01 1.86 34.50
CA THR A 560 -21.15 2.17 35.95
C THR A 560 -20.16 1.42 36.86
N ASP A 561 -19.44 0.44 36.32
CA ASP A 561 -18.39 -0.32 36.99
C ASP A 561 -17.00 -0.07 36.36
N ALA A 562 -16.90 0.82 35.38
CA ALA A 562 -15.68 1.16 34.66
C ALA A 562 -15.10 2.48 35.18
N PHE A 563 -13.90 2.40 35.75
CA PHE A 563 -13.17 3.55 36.28
C PHE A 563 -11.86 3.70 35.52
N ALA A 564 -11.67 4.85 34.86
CA ALA A 564 -10.44 5.18 34.17
C ALA A 564 -9.49 5.97 35.08
N PRO A 565 -8.17 5.94 34.81
CA PRO A 565 -7.21 6.79 35.49
C PRO A 565 -7.59 8.28 35.45
N GLU A 566 -7.24 9.03 36.49
CA GLU A 566 -7.50 10.46 36.55
C GLU A 566 -6.86 11.20 35.36
N GLY A 567 -7.57 12.18 34.81
CA GLY A 567 -7.10 12.94 33.65
C GLY A 567 -7.20 12.21 32.31
N THR A 568 -7.82 11.03 32.26
CA THR A 568 -8.12 10.33 31.00
C THR A 568 -8.97 11.21 30.08
N MET A 569 -8.60 11.24 28.80
CA MET A 569 -9.30 11.94 27.74
C MET A 569 -9.80 10.95 26.67
N ILE A 570 -10.78 11.38 25.87
CA ILE A 570 -11.40 10.54 24.84
C ILE A 570 -11.27 11.21 23.48
N LEU A 571 -10.84 10.43 22.49
CA LEU A 571 -10.96 10.75 21.06
C LEU A 571 -12.16 9.97 20.50
N ASN A 572 -13.33 10.61 20.49
CA ASN A 572 -14.58 10.01 20.03
C ASN A 572 -14.86 10.32 18.55
N THR A 573 -15.98 9.82 18.01
CA THR A 573 -16.36 10.03 16.60
C THR A 573 -16.41 11.50 16.19
N GLU A 574 -17.00 12.35 17.03
CA GLU A 574 -17.09 13.79 16.80
C GLU A 574 -15.70 14.44 16.74
N ARG A 575 -14.85 14.14 17.71
CA ARG A 575 -13.50 14.73 17.80
C ARG A 575 -12.56 14.20 16.74
N LEU A 576 -12.68 12.93 16.37
CA LEU A 576 -11.94 12.34 15.25
C LEU A 576 -12.35 12.99 13.92
N ALA A 577 -13.64 13.24 13.70
CA ALA A 577 -14.10 13.98 12.53
C ALA A 577 -13.57 15.43 12.50
N ALA A 578 -13.55 16.11 13.66
CA ALA A 578 -12.95 17.44 13.77
C ALA A 578 -11.43 17.42 13.46
N LEU A 579 -10.72 16.39 13.93
CA LEU A 579 -9.30 16.20 13.62
C LEU A 579 -9.09 15.98 12.12
N HIS A 580 -9.92 15.14 11.49
CA HIS A 580 -9.86 14.92 10.04
C HIS A 580 -10.01 16.22 9.28
N GLU A 581 -10.97 17.06 9.65
CA GLU A 581 -11.20 18.33 8.98
C GLU A 581 -10.04 19.33 9.18
N ALA A 582 -9.45 19.38 10.38
CA ALA A 582 -8.29 20.21 10.64
C ALA A 582 -7.07 19.77 9.81
N VAL A 583 -6.80 18.46 9.77
CA VAL A 583 -5.69 17.85 9.01
C VAL A 583 -5.87 18.09 7.51
N ARG A 584 -7.10 17.99 6.99
CA ARG A 584 -7.43 18.31 5.59
C ARG A 584 -7.17 19.77 5.21
N LYS A 585 -7.62 20.70 6.05
CA LYS A 585 -7.40 22.13 5.79
C LYS A 585 -5.91 22.46 5.85
N PHE A 586 -5.22 21.90 6.83
CA PHE A 586 -3.78 22.06 6.96
C PHE A 586 -3.02 21.47 5.76
N SER A 587 -3.41 20.28 5.27
CA SER A 587 -2.76 19.65 4.11
C SER A 587 -2.92 20.45 2.83
N VAL A 588 -4.04 21.15 2.63
CA VAL A 588 -4.21 22.08 1.50
C VAL A 588 -3.34 23.33 1.71
N ALA A 589 -3.40 23.94 2.89
CA ALA A 589 -2.68 25.19 3.19
C ALA A 589 -1.16 25.07 2.98
N VAL A 590 -0.54 23.95 3.39
CA VAL A 590 0.91 23.74 3.22
C VAL A 590 1.34 23.54 1.76
N THR A 591 0.40 23.40 0.84
CA THR A 591 0.66 23.22 -0.61
C THR A 591 0.44 24.47 -1.45
N GLU A 592 0.05 25.59 -0.82
CA GLU A 592 -0.18 26.86 -1.52
C GLU A 592 1.09 27.45 -2.15
N LYS A 593 2.26 27.14 -1.59
CA LYS A 593 3.57 27.49 -2.16
C LYS A 593 4.52 26.29 -2.13
N ALA A 594 5.56 26.39 -2.95
CA ALA A 594 6.59 25.35 -3.03
C ALA A 594 7.27 25.14 -1.66
N PRO A 595 7.68 23.91 -1.32
CA PRO A 595 8.28 23.58 -0.02
C PRO A 595 9.43 24.48 0.43
N ASP A 596 10.29 24.89 -0.50
CA ASP A 596 11.46 25.74 -0.20
C ASP A 596 11.10 27.20 0.11
N MET A 597 9.86 27.61 -0.15
CA MET A 597 9.37 28.97 0.11
C MET A 597 8.76 29.11 1.52
N TRP A 598 8.59 28.01 2.26
CA TRP A 598 8.07 28.03 3.63
C TRP A 598 9.18 28.29 4.65
N THR A 599 8.88 29.12 5.65
CA THR A 599 9.70 29.31 6.84
C THR A 599 9.17 28.50 8.02
N ILE A 600 10.03 28.24 9.02
CA ILE A 600 9.65 27.52 10.24
C ILE A 600 8.51 28.25 10.97
N GLU A 601 8.55 29.58 11.02
CA GLU A 601 7.54 30.41 11.66
C GLU A 601 6.18 30.31 10.97
N GLU A 602 6.13 30.39 9.65
CA GLU A 602 4.88 30.23 8.89
C GLU A 602 4.24 28.85 9.09
N ILE A 603 5.06 27.78 9.09
CA ILE A 603 4.56 26.43 9.39
C ILE A 603 4.04 26.35 10.82
N GLY A 604 4.74 26.95 11.78
CA GLY A 604 4.28 27.02 13.17
C GLY A 604 2.92 27.73 13.29
N ASN A 605 2.75 28.84 12.58
CA ASN A 605 1.50 29.59 12.52
C ASN A 605 0.37 28.78 11.85
N LEU A 606 0.67 28.04 10.78
CA LEU A 606 -0.31 27.15 10.14
C LEU A 606 -0.75 26.00 11.06
N LEU A 607 0.19 25.36 11.75
CA LEU A 607 -0.12 24.31 12.73
C LEU A 607 -1.00 24.86 13.84
N ALA A 608 -0.69 26.06 14.36
CA ALA A 608 -1.50 26.70 15.39
C ALA A 608 -2.89 27.09 14.88
N ALA A 609 -3.01 27.67 13.69
CA ALA A 609 -4.28 28.09 13.09
C ALA A 609 -5.26 26.92 12.88
N HIS A 610 -4.72 25.71 12.68
CA HIS A 610 -5.51 24.48 12.53
C HIS A 610 -5.63 23.68 13.84
N ASN A 611 -5.16 24.21 14.97
CA ASN A 611 -5.14 23.55 16.29
C ASN A 611 -4.30 22.27 16.35
N LEU A 612 -3.33 22.09 15.45
CA LEU A 612 -2.48 20.90 15.33
C LEU A 612 -1.14 21.02 16.09
N SER A 613 -0.90 22.17 16.75
CA SER A 613 0.21 22.31 17.70
C SER A 613 -0.09 21.53 18.99
N SER A 614 0.96 21.03 19.65
CA SER A 614 0.84 20.14 20.82
C SER A 614 -0.13 20.62 21.93
N GLY A 615 -0.15 21.92 22.23
CA GLY A 615 -1.06 22.49 23.22
C GLY A 615 -2.52 22.49 22.75
N LEU A 616 -2.75 23.02 21.55
CA LEU A 616 -4.09 23.19 20.97
C LEU A 616 -4.72 21.84 20.59
N PHE A 617 -3.91 20.85 20.20
CA PHE A 617 -4.40 19.52 19.85
C PHE A 617 -5.16 18.90 21.03
N ARG A 618 -4.54 18.94 22.22
CA ARG A 618 -5.09 18.31 23.43
C ARG A 618 -6.39 18.95 23.89
N THR A 619 -6.55 20.26 23.71
CA THR A 619 -7.76 20.99 24.10
C THR A 619 -8.85 20.92 23.04
N THR A 620 -8.49 20.71 21.76
CA THR A 620 -9.42 20.77 20.63
C THR A 620 -9.94 19.39 20.22
N PHE A 621 -9.07 18.40 20.13
CA PHE A 621 -9.42 17.08 19.59
C PHE A 621 -9.58 16.01 20.67
N LEU A 622 -9.35 16.33 21.94
CA LEU A 622 -9.61 15.42 23.04
C LEU A 622 -10.71 16.01 23.94
N ARG A 623 -11.60 15.16 24.46
CA ARG A 623 -12.64 15.58 25.40
C ARG A 623 -12.55 14.82 26.71
N ARG A 624 -13.05 15.44 27.78
CA ARG A 624 -13.25 14.71 29.04
C ARG A 624 -14.38 13.67 28.88
N PRO A 625 -14.30 12.56 29.63
CA PRO A 625 -15.38 11.60 29.72
C PRO A 625 -16.68 12.27 30.18
N ALA A 626 -17.80 11.82 29.61
CA ALA A 626 -19.13 12.20 30.08
C ALA A 626 -19.36 11.61 31.50
N PRO A 627 -20.19 12.28 32.33
CA PRO A 627 -20.54 11.75 33.65
C PRO A 627 -21.14 10.34 33.55
N GLN A 628 -20.82 9.48 34.53
CA GLN A 628 -21.50 8.20 34.69
C GLN A 628 -22.95 8.43 35.08
N GLN A 629 -23.87 7.61 34.56
CA GLN A 629 -25.25 7.61 35.08
C GLN A 629 -25.25 7.03 36.51
N PRO A 630 -26.01 7.64 37.44
CA PRO A 630 -26.14 7.09 38.78
C PRO A 630 -26.69 5.67 38.72
N ARG A 631 -26.17 4.77 39.57
CA ARG A 631 -26.75 3.43 39.73
C ARG A 631 -28.18 3.61 40.25
N THR A 632 -29.16 3.25 39.44
CA THR A 632 -30.57 3.12 39.84
C THR A 632 -30.78 1.90 40.71
#